data_AF-X0ZF55-F1
#
_entry.id   AF-X0ZF55-F1
#
_cell.length_a   1.000
_cell.length_b   1.000
_cell.length_c   1.000
_cell.angle_alpha   90.00
_cell.angle_beta   90.00
_cell.angle_gamma   90.00
#
_symmetry.space_group_name_H-M   'P 1'
#
loop_
_entity.id
_entity.type
_entity.pdbx_description
1 polymer ?
#
loop_
_entity_poly.entity_id
_entity_poly.type
_entity_poly.pdbx_seq_one_letter_code
_entity_poly.pdbx_strand_id
1 'polypeptide(L)'
;RLVQLKSLSEEGWSGIDVQLKRRYDLVPNLVAVVEGYKLHEKDVLENVTKMRAASMGATTIDAKAEAEKGLTGALKTLFAVAKNSMSHPQKNCFI
;
A
#
# COMPACT_ATOMS: atom_id res chain seq x y z
N ARG A 1 -4.81 -9.92 -37.04
CA ARG A 1 -4.56 -8.57 -36.50
C ARG A 1 -5.32 -8.29 -35.20
N LEU A 2 -6.65 -8.49 -35.14
CA LEU A 2 -7.43 -8.29 -33.89
C LEU A 2 -7.00 -9.21 -32.73
N VAL A 3 -6.64 -10.46 -33.05
CA VAL A 3 -6.14 -11.43 -32.04
C VAL A 3 -4.83 -10.97 -31.40
N GLN A 4 -3.92 -10.36 -32.16
CA GLN A 4 -2.65 -9.82 -31.61
C GLN A 4 -2.88 -8.62 -30.70
N LEU A 5 -3.78 -7.70 -31.07
CA LEU A 5 -4.13 -6.56 -30.21
C LEU A 5 -4.78 -7.01 -28.91
N LYS A 6 -5.62 -8.06 -28.97
CA LYS A 6 -6.21 -8.68 -27.77
C LYS A 6 -5.13 -9.29 -26.87
N SER A 7 -4.20 -10.07 -27.45
CA SER A 7 -3.07 -10.66 -26.72
C SER A 7 -2.21 -9.60 -26.04
N LEU A 8 -1.89 -8.50 -26.73
CA LEU A 8 -1.12 -7.38 -26.17
C LEU A 8 -1.84 -6.69 -25.02
N SER A 9 -3.17 -6.54 -25.12
CA SER A 9 -3.97 -6.00 -24.03
C SER A 9 -3.96 -6.93 -22.82
N GLU A 10 -4.11 -8.24 -23.03
CA GLU A 10 -4.07 -9.25 -21.96
C GLU A 10 -2.70 -9.32 -21.29
N GLU A 11 -1.60 -9.22 -22.06
CA GLU A 11 -0.24 -9.10 -21.55
C GLU A 11 -0.04 -7.84 -20.69
N GLY A 12 -0.53 -6.69 -21.17
CA GLY A 12 -0.46 -5.43 -20.43
C GLY A 12 -1.19 -5.51 -19.09
N TRP A 13 -2.39 -6.10 -19.08
CA TRP A 13 -3.16 -6.31 -17.85
C TRP A 13 -2.47 -7.27 -16.88
N SER A 14 -1.88 -8.36 -17.39
CA SER A 14 -1.10 -9.30 -16.57
C SER A 14 0.12 -8.61 -15.93
N GLY A 15 0.81 -7.75 -16.68
CA GLY A 15 1.92 -6.95 -16.17
C GLY A 15 1.50 -6.01 -15.03
N ILE A 16 0.38 -5.29 -15.20
CA ILE A 16 -0.19 -4.40 -14.17
C ILE A 16 -0.57 -5.19 -12.92
N ASP A 17 -1.22 -6.34 -13.07
CA ASP A 17 -1.62 -7.18 -11.94
C ASP A 17 -0.44 -7.67 -11.10
N VAL A 18 0.69 -7.99 -11.73
CA VAL A 18 1.92 -8.35 -11.02
C VAL A 18 2.46 -7.17 -10.22
N GLN A 19 2.41 -5.95 -10.77
CA GLN A 19 2.86 -4.75 -10.05
C GLN A 19 1.96 -4.42 -8.86
N LEU A 20 0.64 -4.53 -9.04
CA LEU A 20 -0.34 -4.31 -7.97
C LEU A 20 -0.11 -5.29 -6.82
N LYS A 21 0.08 -6.59 -7.12
CA LYS A 21 0.41 -7.61 -6.10
C LYS A 21 1.70 -7.28 -5.34
N ARG A 22 2.79 -6.97 -6.06
CA ARG A 22 4.07 -6.58 -5.43
C ARG A 22 3.91 -5.38 -4.50
N ARG A 23 3.10 -4.38 -4.88
CA ARG A 23 2.79 -3.24 -4.03
C ARG A 23 2.12 -3.68 -2.73
N TYR A 24 1.10 -4.54 -2.80
CA TYR A 24 0.38 -5.03 -1.63
C TYR A 24 1.24 -5.90 -0.72
N ASP A 25 2.20 -6.65 -1.27
CA ASP A 25 3.15 -7.46 -0.51
C ASP A 25 4.16 -6.61 0.28
N LEU A 26 4.48 -5.40 -0.20
CA LEU A 26 5.41 -4.49 0.46
C LEU A 26 4.77 -3.64 1.57
N VAL A 27 3.44 -3.42 1.53
CA VAL A 27 2.70 -2.66 2.58
C VAL A 27 2.97 -3.18 4.01
N PRO A 28 2.86 -4.48 4.33
CA PRO A 28 3.08 -4.97 5.69
C PRO A 28 4.51 -4.74 6.18
N ASN A 29 5.51 -4.81 5.28
CA ASN A 29 6.90 -4.51 5.63
C ASN A 29 7.07 -3.03 6.02
N LEU A 30 6.42 -2.11 5.29
CA LEU A 30 6.45 -0.67 5.60
C LEU A 30 5.73 -0.36 6.93
N VAL A 31 4.59 -1.01 7.17
CA VAL A 31 3.81 -0.88 8.42
C VAL A 31 4.64 -1.36 9.62
N ALA A 32 5.31 -2.51 9.52
CA ALA A 32 6.13 -3.06 10.60
C ALA A 32 7.29 -2.13 11.01
N VAL A 33 7.90 -1.44 10.04
CA VAL A 33 8.95 -0.44 10.32
C VAL A 33 8.35 0.73 11.11
N VAL A 34 7.19 1.25 10.72
CA VAL A 34 6.55 2.39 11.41
C VAL A 34 6.06 1.99 12.82
N GLU A 35 5.52 0.77 12.98
CA GLU A 35 5.11 0.21 14.27
C GLU A 35 6.24 0.17 15.29
N GLY A 36 7.45 -0.23 14.87
CA GLY A 36 8.63 -0.27 15.73
C GLY A 36 9.05 1.11 16.27
N TYR A 37 8.76 2.19 15.54
CA TYR A 37 9.10 3.56 15.95
C TYR A 37 7.95 4.30 16.66
N LYS A 38 6.69 3.87 16.52
CA LYS A 38 5.50 4.61 16.96
C LYS A 38 4.42 3.70 17.55
N LEU A 39 4.46 3.53 18.87
CA LEU A 39 3.50 2.70 19.63
C LEU A 39 2.05 3.24 19.70
N HIS A 40 1.80 4.50 19.32
CA HIS A 40 0.52 5.20 19.56
C HIS A 40 -0.31 5.52 18.29
N GLU A 41 0.08 5.02 17.12
CA GLU A 41 -0.55 5.36 15.83
C GLU A 41 -1.40 4.19 15.27
N LYS A 42 -2.06 3.44 16.16
CA LYS A 42 -2.78 2.20 15.82
C LYS A 42 -3.89 2.41 14.80
N ASP A 43 -4.65 3.50 14.90
CA ASP A 43 -5.78 3.78 14.01
C ASP A 43 -5.33 3.95 12.54
N VAL A 44 -4.16 4.57 12.33
CA VAL A 44 -3.58 4.77 10.99
C VAL A 44 -3.15 3.44 10.39
N LEU A 45 -2.49 2.60 11.19
CA LEU A 45 -2.02 1.29 10.76
C LEU A 45 -3.18 0.33 10.49
N GLU A 46 -4.22 0.38 11.30
CA GLU A 46 -5.44 -0.41 11.11
C GLU A 46 -6.17 0.00 9.82
N ASN A 47 -6.24 1.32 9.53
CA ASN A 47 -6.81 1.83 8.29
C ASN A 47 -6.01 1.36 7.05
N VAL A 48 -4.68 1.44 7.09
CA VAL A 48 -3.81 0.92 6.01
C VAL A 48 -4.01 -0.58 5.81
N THR A 49 -4.17 -1.33 6.91
CA THR A 49 -4.38 -2.79 6.87
C THR A 49 -5.74 -3.15 6.26
N LYS A 50 -6.80 -2.42 6.62
CA LYS A 50 -8.15 -2.55 6.04
C LYS A 50 -8.13 -2.21 4.54
N MET A 51 -7.47 -1.13 4.15
CA MET A 51 -7.34 -0.74 2.73
C MET A 51 -6.54 -1.78 1.94
N ARG A 52 -5.45 -2.33 2.49
CA ARG A 52 -4.70 -3.42 1.85
C ARG A 52 -5.57 -4.66 1.62
N ALA A 53 -6.35 -5.07 2.62
CA ALA A 53 -7.26 -6.20 2.50
C ALA A 53 -8.30 -5.98 1.40
N ALA A 54 -8.86 -4.76 1.32
CA ALA A 54 -9.77 -4.38 0.24
C ALA A 54 -9.11 -4.41 -1.15
N SER A 55 -7.86 -3.94 -1.26
CA SER A 55 -7.10 -3.99 -2.52
C SER A 55 -6.75 -5.40 -2.97
N MET A 56 -6.44 -6.32 -2.05
CA MET A 56 -6.21 -7.73 -2.39
C MET A 56 -7.48 -8.48 -2.78
N GLY A 57 -8.63 -8.09 -2.23
CA GLY A 57 -9.94 -8.69 -2.55
C GLY A 57 -10.55 -8.22 -3.88
N ALA A 58 -9.99 -7.17 -4.49
CA ALA A 58 -10.50 -6.62 -5.73
C ALA A 58 -10.17 -7.51 -6.95
N THR A 59 -11.20 -8.04 -7.60
CA THR A 59 -11.09 -8.95 -8.75
C THR A 59 -11.24 -8.27 -10.11
N THR A 60 -12.01 -7.19 -10.19
CA THR A 60 -12.21 -6.42 -11.43
C THR A 60 -11.20 -5.27 -11.56
N ILE A 61 -10.93 -4.85 -12.80
CA ILE A 61 -10.02 -3.74 -13.10
C ILE A 61 -10.49 -2.44 -12.40
N ASP A 62 -11.78 -2.14 -12.49
CA ASP A 62 -12.35 -0.93 -11.89
C ASP A 62 -12.28 -0.99 -10.35
N ALA A 63 -12.58 -2.15 -9.75
CA ALA A 63 -12.46 -2.33 -8.30
C ALA A 63 -11.01 -2.21 -7.83
N LYS A 64 -10.05 -2.74 -8.60
CA LYS A 64 -8.62 -2.58 -8.32
C LYS A 64 -8.24 -1.10 -8.37
N ALA A 65 -8.69 -0.36 -9.38
CA ALA A 65 -8.40 1.07 -9.51
C ALA A 65 -8.95 1.90 -8.34
N GLU A 66 -10.18 1.63 -7.89
CA GLU A 66 -10.76 2.32 -6.72
C GLU A 66 -10.06 1.93 -5.41
N ALA A 67 -9.78 0.64 -5.21
CA ALA A 67 -9.04 0.18 -4.04
C ALA A 67 -7.60 0.73 -4.02
N GLU A 68 -6.95 0.86 -5.18
CA GLU A 68 -5.64 1.46 -5.37
C GLU A 68 -5.62 2.93 -4.95
N LYS A 69 -6.68 3.69 -5.30
CA LYS A 69 -6.85 5.10 -4.88
C LYS A 69 -6.98 5.20 -3.36
N GLY A 70 -7.81 4.34 -2.75
CA GLY A 70 -7.99 4.28 -1.29
C GLY A 70 -6.69 3.96 -0.55
N LEU A 71 -5.98 2.91 -0.99
CA LEU A 71 -4.69 2.52 -0.42
C LEU A 71 -3.64 3.64 -0.58
N THR A 72 -3.63 4.34 -1.72
CA THR A 72 -2.74 5.48 -1.94
C THR A 72 -3.01 6.62 -0.97
N GLY A 73 -4.28 6.91 -0.68
CA GLY A 73 -4.68 7.88 0.35
C GLY A 73 -4.18 7.48 1.74
N ALA A 74 -4.42 6.24 2.14
CA ALA A 74 -3.98 5.73 3.44
C ALA A 74 -2.45 5.74 3.59
N LEU A 75 -1.71 5.37 2.53
CA LEU A 75 -0.25 5.42 2.53
C LEU A 75 0.29 6.85 2.63
N LYS A 76 -0.36 7.85 2.01
CA LYS A 76 0.02 9.26 2.19
C LYS A 76 -0.10 9.70 3.65
N THR A 77 -1.18 9.31 4.32
CA THR A 77 -1.36 9.56 5.76
C THR A 77 -0.28 8.86 6.58
N LEU A 78 0.02 7.59 6.27
CA LEU A 78 1.10 6.84 6.91
C LEU A 78 2.46 7.53 6.74
N PHE A 79 2.80 8.01 5.53
CA PHE A 79 4.04 8.75 5.29
C PHE A 79 4.08 10.09 6.02
N ALA A 80 2.95 10.79 6.14
CA ALA A 80 2.88 12.03 6.92
C ALA A 80 3.18 11.77 8.41
N VAL A 81 2.60 10.70 8.97
CA VAL A 81 2.88 10.23 10.33
C VAL A 81 4.34 9.80 10.48
N ALA A 82 4.87 9.02 9.53
CA ALA A 82 6.27 8.59 9.53
C ALA A 82 7.23 9.80 9.47
N LYS A 83 6.95 10.80 8.64
CA LYS A 83 7.75 12.03 8.57
C LYS A 83 7.75 12.80 9.89
N ASN A 84 6.58 13.00 10.49
CA ASN A 84 6.46 13.60 11.82
C ASN A 84 7.25 12.81 12.87
N SER A 85 7.29 11.49 12.71
CA SER A 85 8.04 10.57 13.57
C SER A 85 9.55 10.69 13.45
N MET A 86 10.07 10.97 12.26
CA MET A 86 11.51 11.15 12.01
C MET A 86 12.00 12.55 12.40
N SER A 87 11.12 13.57 12.41
CA SER A 87 11.49 14.93 12.84
C SER A 87 11.69 15.09 14.35
N HIS A 88 11.28 14.12 15.15
CA HIS A 88 11.58 14.06 16.58
C HIS A 88 12.56 12.91 16.84
N PRO A 89 13.87 13.17 17.00
CA PRO A 89 14.83 12.21 17.48
C PRO A 89 14.67 12.07 19.00
N GLN A 90 13.50 11.62 19.45
CA GLN A 90 13.27 11.36 20.86
C GLN A 90 12.93 9.89 21.01
N LYS A 91 13.76 9.22 21.82
CA LYS A 91 13.60 7.86 22.38
C LYS A 91 14.42 6.73 21.77
N ASN A 92 15.70 6.98 21.45
CA ASN A 92 16.75 5.98 21.70
C ASN A 92 17.98 6.56 22.44
N CYS A 93 17.79 7.68 23.15
CA CYS A 93 18.81 8.27 24.02
C CYS A 93 18.51 7.96 25.51
N PHE A 94 18.17 6.69 25.79
CA PHE A 94 18.10 6.19 27.16
C PHE A 94 18.42 4.69 27.18
N ILE A 95 19.65 4.37 26.78
CA ILE A 95 20.45 3.30 27.37
C ILE A 95 21.83 3.90 27.59
#